data_AF-A0AA37AFT3-F1
#
_entry.id   AF-A0AA37AFT3-F1
#
_cell.length_a   1.000
_cell.length_b   1.000
_cell.length_c   1.000
_cell.angle_alpha   90.00
_cell.angle_beta   90.00
_cell.angle_gamma   90.00
#
_symmetry.space_group_name_H-M   'P 1'
#
loop_
_entity.id
_entity.type
_entity.pdbx_description
1 polymer ?
#
loop_
_entity_poly.entity_id
_entity_poly.type
_entity_poly.pdbx_seq_one_letter_code
_entity_poly.pdbx_strand_id
1 'polypeptide(L)'
;MDKDWKKVAEKLPVEPRSDLVNDVLSDIYDNGDALGTPMLLFHREPFTLAEPLDEIMCPEAWERRRRTAKHRWGAWCTCTNCGEDFEAGYSDGGIVLETGPDDATRAGYAEPGPVSNVYLEGETVLCPKCWAAVEVTRRADLRRGRTYQVLQAEVVNVETYTAVMYWLVSRRFDNTGGDHILFLSHAALLVDGDGRLRRFRAKRTGNDVRDVVWLPCSSTRDPMQMPYYSWEAAHHRKIGGWTLAYVPDLDRHTGEKTALKEYIVAGGCWPGAYLHVWEQHPQVENLMRQGLSEAVVSTMDDTLDLAATVHDLCDAPSIPWVDWREVKPHRMLHMSKPAFREISRNHWGAEDVECWDRYRRQLPSADAMDFEYCRKRIGSKAVGQLLEMVAAGWEDLLPLPVVRYLEKREAVKDGVQMLIDYRKMLRDAEMAETEETRWPRDLLAAHERITKFWANHFKASYQLGFTSTFIRFRDLEWTDGDLCIVLPRVEEDLVSEGKVLRHCVGTYGSAHCSGKPVFFVRHRRRPERSYYTLQINMNGTIPKEIQLHGYGNERHGDHKQYAHKIPRKVREFCDRWEREVLTPWFAAQRTGAERPAKKKQKAGRIA
;
A
#
# COMPACT_ATOMS: atom_id res chain seq x y z
N MET A 1 -20.92 20.33 34.67
CA MET A 1 -21.08 18.92 34.27
C MET A 1 -22.53 18.69 33.97
N ASP A 2 -22.88 19.01 32.73
CA ASP A 2 -24.09 18.52 32.10
C ASP A 2 -24.18 17.00 32.34
N LYS A 3 -25.20 16.54 33.06
CA LYS A 3 -25.52 15.11 33.21
C LYS A 3 -26.61 14.67 32.23
N ASP A 4 -27.14 15.61 31.46
CA ASP A 4 -28.26 15.40 30.54
C ASP A 4 -27.83 14.60 29.31
N TRP A 5 -26.54 14.65 28.94
CA TRP A 5 -25.98 13.81 27.86
C TRP A 5 -26.26 12.31 28.06
N LYS A 6 -26.40 11.81 29.29
CA LYS A 6 -26.75 10.41 29.53
C LYS A 6 -28.17 10.07 29.10
N LYS A 7 -29.10 11.04 29.14
CA LYS A 7 -30.48 10.85 28.70
C LYS A 7 -30.59 10.75 27.18
N VAL A 8 -29.60 11.28 26.45
CA VAL A 8 -29.51 11.16 24.98
C VAL A 8 -29.34 9.70 24.57
N ALA A 9 -28.85 8.81 25.45
CA ALA A 9 -28.68 7.39 25.16
C ALA A 9 -29.96 6.72 24.61
N GLU A 10 -31.13 7.10 25.12
CA GLU A 10 -32.43 6.55 24.70
C GLU A 10 -32.88 7.07 23.32
N LYS A 11 -32.24 8.14 22.83
CA LYS A 11 -32.57 8.84 21.57
C LYS A 11 -31.54 8.59 20.47
N LEU A 12 -30.42 7.94 20.79
CA LEU A 12 -29.41 7.57 19.80
C LEU A 12 -30.00 6.58 18.79
N PRO A 13 -29.73 6.75 17.48
CA PRO A 13 -30.21 5.83 16.44
C PRO A 13 -29.78 4.38 16.74
N VAL A 14 -30.64 3.43 16.39
CA VAL A 14 -30.34 1.98 16.45
C VAL A 14 -30.14 1.38 15.05
N GLU A 15 -30.38 2.17 14.01
CA GLU A 15 -30.16 1.85 12.61
C GLU A 15 -29.43 3.00 11.91
N PRO A 16 -28.58 2.70 10.90
CA PRO A 16 -27.91 3.71 10.10
C PRO A 16 -28.87 4.47 9.19
N ARG A 17 -28.44 5.63 8.67
CA ARG A 17 -29.17 6.33 7.61
C ARG A 17 -29.24 5.50 6.33
N SER A 18 -30.30 5.72 5.55
CA SER A 18 -30.46 5.13 4.21
C SER A 18 -29.28 5.44 3.29
N ASP A 19 -28.69 6.64 3.39
CA ASP A 19 -27.55 7.04 2.57
C ASP A 19 -26.32 6.16 2.84
N LEU A 20 -26.04 5.86 4.12
CA LEU A 20 -24.96 4.94 4.50
C LEU A 20 -25.25 3.52 4.01
N VAL A 21 -26.49 3.05 4.16
CA VAL A 21 -26.88 1.71 3.70
C VAL A 21 -26.68 1.60 2.19
N ASN A 22 -27.14 2.60 1.43
CA ASN A 22 -27.03 2.59 -0.03
C ASN A 22 -25.56 2.69 -0.49
N ASP A 23 -24.75 3.55 0.14
CA ASP A 23 -23.33 3.71 -0.17
C ASP A 23 -22.56 2.40 0.03
N VAL A 24 -22.77 1.75 1.19
CA VAL A 24 -22.17 0.45 1.51
C VAL A 24 -22.64 -0.64 0.55
N LEU A 25 -23.93 -0.70 0.24
CA LEU A 25 -24.46 -1.71 -0.68
C LEU A 25 -23.93 -1.49 -2.11
N SER A 26 -23.82 -0.24 -2.58
CA SER A 26 -23.22 0.08 -3.87
C SER A 26 -21.77 -0.41 -3.92
N ASP A 27 -20.96 -0.10 -2.91
CA ASP A 27 -19.56 -0.57 -2.85
C ASP A 27 -19.44 -2.11 -2.87
N ILE A 28 -20.33 -2.80 -2.14
CA ILE A 28 -20.38 -4.27 -2.12
C ILE A 28 -20.65 -4.86 -3.51
N TYR A 29 -21.56 -4.27 -4.28
CA TYR A 29 -22.00 -4.81 -5.56
C TYR A 29 -21.20 -4.30 -6.76
N ASP A 30 -20.62 -3.09 -6.66
CA ASP A 30 -19.91 -2.43 -7.75
C ASP A 30 -18.39 -2.63 -7.67
N ASN A 31 -17.81 -2.61 -6.47
CA ASN A 31 -16.35 -2.65 -6.27
C ASN A 31 -15.87 -3.97 -5.64
N GLY A 32 -16.65 -4.56 -4.72
CA GLY A 32 -16.41 -5.92 -4.21
C GLY A 32 -15.22 -6.10 -3.25
N ASP A 33 -14.59 -5.01 -2.79
CA ASP A 33 -13.26 -5.07 -2.16
C ASP A 33 -13.25 -5.21 -0.63
N ALA A 34 -14.19 -4.59 0.10
CA ALA A 34 -14.07 -4.49 1.57
C ALA A 34 -14.87 -5.51 2.39
N LEU A 35 -15.91 -6.12 1.80
CA LEU A 35 -16.82 -7.05 2.48
C LEU A 35 -16.87 -8.44 1.81
N GLY A 36 -15.81 -8.77 1.08
CA GLY A 36 -15.66 -10.05 0.41
C GLY A 36 -16.42 -10.14 -0.92
N THR A 37 -15.83 -10.88 -1.85
CA THR A 37 -16.40 -11.14 -3.17
C THR A 37 -17.47 -12.25 -3.08
N PRO A 38 -18.56 -12.18 -3.87
CA PRO A 38 -19.50 -13.29 -3.99
C PRO A 38 -18.81 -14.60 -4.42
N MET A 39 -19.38 -15.74 -4.04
CA MET A 39 -18.78 -17.06 -4.26
C MET A 39 -19.67 -17.94 -5.13
N LEU A 40 -19.03 -18.85 -5.86
CA LEU A 40 -19.67 -19.99 -6.51
C LEU A 40 -19.33 -21.25 -5.72
N LEU A 41 -20.27 -21.66 -4.87
CA LEU A 41 -20.10 -22.81 -3.99
C LEU A 41 -20.29 -24.09 -4.76
N PHE A 42 -19.33 -25.01 -4.74
CA PHE A 42 -19.49 -26.30 -5.41
C PHE A 42 -19.20 -27.48 -4.49
N HIS A 43 -19.85 -28.60 -4.79
CA HIS A 43 -19.46 -29.90 -4.26
C HIS A 43 -19.63 -30.97 -5.32
N ARG A 44 -18.78 -31.99 -5.25
CA ARG A 44 -18.77 -33.09 -6.20
C ARG A 44 -19.96 -34.01 -5.96
N GLU A 45 -20.65 -34.38 -7.03
CA GLU A 45 -21.76 -35.33 -7.01
C GLU A 45 -21.70 -36.29 -8.21
N PRO A 46 -22.28 -37.50 -8.11
CA PRO A 46 -22.37 -38.41 -9.23
C PRO A 46 -23.36 -37.90 -10.28
N PHE A 47 -22.89 -37.75 -11.52
CA PHE A 47 -23.70 -37.32 -12.66
C PHE A 47 -23.93 -38.48 -13.63
N THR A 48 -25.14 -38.60 -14.19
CA THR A 48 -25.48 -39.68 -15.12
C THR A 48 -25.79 -39.12 -16.50
N LEU A 49 -24.88 -39.36 -17.45
CA LEU A 49 -25.08 -39.05 -18.86
C LEU A 49 -25.89 -40.17 -19.50
N ALA A 50 -27.17 -39.92 -19.76
CA ALA A 50 -28.05 -40.83 -20.47
C ALA A 50 -28.72 -40.08 -21.63
N GLU A 51 -29.30 -40.82 -22.59
CA GLU A 51 -30.12 -40.23 -23.66
C GLU A 51 -31.18 -39.26 -23.08
N PRO A 52 -31.74 -38.29 -23.81
CA PRO A 52 -32.87 -37.49 -23.32
C PRO A 52 -34.11 -38.36 -23.06
N LEU A 53 -35.07 -37.89 -22.25
CA LEU A 53 -36.36 -38.57 -22.09
C LEU A 53 -37.31 -38.09 -23.20
N ASP A 54 -37.95 -39.02 -23.91
CA ASP A 54 -39.04 -38.73 -24.83
C ASP A 54 -40.37 -38.62 -24.06
N GLU A 55 -41.37 -37.90 -24.61
CA GLU A 55 -42.71 -37.77 -24.01
C GLU A 55 -43.38 -39.13 -23.73
N ILE A 56 -43.03 -40.16 -24.51
CA ILE A 56 -43.47 -41.55 -24.31
C ILE A 56 -42.26 -42.47 -24.43
N MET A 57 -41.90 -43.13 -23.34
CA MET A 57 -40.77 -44.06 -23.27
C MET A 57 -41.26 -45.51 -23.32
N CYS A 58 -40.90 -46.27 -24.35
CA CYS A 58 -41.19 -47.72 -24.39
C CYS A 58 -40.22 -48.53 -23.49
N PRO A 59 -40.56 -49.77 -23.09
CA PRO A 59 -39.68 -50.60 -22.27
C PRO A 59 -38.28 -50.83 -22.86
N GLU A 60 -38.17 -50.93 -24.19
CA GLU A 60 -36.88 -51.08 -24.89
C GLU A 60 -36.05 -49.80 -24.85
N ALA A 61 -36.69 -48.62 -24.90
CA ALA A 61 -36.02 -47.33 -24.76
C ALA A 61 -35.49 -47.14 -23.33
N TRP A 62 -36.24 -47.59 -22.32
CA TRP A 62 -35.75 -47.62 -20.93
C TRP A 62 -34.53 -48.53 -20.76
N GLU A 63 -34.56 -49.71 -21.36
CA GLU A 63 -33.46 -50.67 -21.32
C GLU A 63 -32.22 -50.15 -22.06
N ARG A 64 -32.41 -49.54 -23.25
CA ARG A 64 -31.33 -48.88 -24.00
C ARG A 64 -30.70 -47.75 -23.19
N ARG A 65 -31.52 -46.85 -22.63
CA ARG A 65 -31.09 -45.74 -21.77
C ARG A 65 -30.27 -46.23 -20.57
N ARG A 66 -30.71 -47.31 -19.90
CA ARG A 66 -29.96 -47.92 -18.79
C ARG A 66 -28.62 -48.49 -19.23
N ARG A 67 -28.56 -49.13 -20.40
CA ARG A 67 -27.33 -49.72 -20.95
C ARG A 67 -26.33 -48.67 -21.44
N THR A 68 -26.79 -47.53 -21.95
CA THR A 68 -25.93 -46.46 -22.48
C THR A 68 -25.58 -45.38 -21.46
N ALA A 69 -26.21 -45.41 -20.28
CA ALA A 69 -25.93 -44.48 -19.19
C ALA A 69 -24.46 -44.56 -18.74
N LYS A 70 -23.78 -43.40 -18.77
CA LYS A 70 -22.42 -43.27 -18.26
C LYS A 70 -22.44 -42.49 -16.95
N HIS A 71 -21.87 -43.07 -15.91
CA HIS A 71 -21.69 -42.39 -14.63
C HIS A 71 -20.36 -41.63 -14.62
N ARG A 72 -20.44 -40.34 -14.35
CA ARG A 72 -19.30 -39.42 -14.27
C ARG A 72 -19.36 -38.64 -12.96
N TRP A 73 -18.28 -37.95 -12.63
CA TRP A 73 -18.32 -36.94 -11.59
C TRP A 73 -18.77 -35.62 -12.21
N GLY A 74 -19.76 -34.98 -11.59
CA GLY A 74 -20.16 -33.60 -11.84
C GLY A 74 -20.02 -32.77 -10.58
N ALA A 75 -20.44 -31.52 -10.67
CA ALA A 75 -20.50 -30.60 -9.55
C ALA A 75 -21.87 -29.94 -9.47
N TRP A 76 -22.42 -29.89 -8.26
CA TRP A 76 -23.56 -29.03 -7.97
C TRP A 76 -23.05 -27.70 -7.44
N CYS A 77 -23.43 -26.63 -8.12
CA CYS A 77 -22.99 -25.27 -7.89
C CYS A 77 -24.13 -24.40 -7.36
N THR A 78 -23.84 -23.51 -6.42
CA THR A 78 -24.75 -22.49 -5.89
C THR A 78 -24.06 -21.14 -5.92
N CYS A 79 -24.66 -20.14 -6.55
CA CYS A 79 -24.11 -18.79 -6.55
C CYS A 79 -24.60 -17.99 -5.34
N THR A 80 -23.70 -17.43 -4.53
CA THR A 80 -24.11 -16.60 -3.37
C THR A 80 -24.64 -15.22 -3.78
N ASN A 81 -24.41 -14.77 -5.01
CA ASN A 81 -24.89 -13.46 -5.49
C ASN A 81 -26.37 -13.50 -5.89
N CYS A 82 -26.79 -14.52 -6.66
CA CYS A 82 -28.17 -14.64 -7.12
C CYS A 82 -28.97 -15.75 -6.43
N GLY A 83 -28.33 -16.61 -5.63
CA GLY A 83 -28.96 -17.74 -4.95
C GLY A 83 -29.33 -18.92 -5.84
N GLU A 84 -29.04 -18.84 -7.14
CA GLU A 84 -29.41 -19.89 -8.10
C GLU A 84 -28.47 -21.10 -8.02
N ASP A 85 -29.08 -22.27 -8.16
CA ASP A 85 -28.41 -23.55 -8.26
C ASP A 85 -28.26 -24.00 -9.72
N PHE A 86 -27.18 -24.70 -10.03
CA PHE A 86 -27.01 -25.36 -11.32
C PHE A 86 -25.95 -26.46 -11.29
N GLU A 87 -26.05 -27.35 -12.27
CA GLU A 87 -25.09 -28.43 -12.50
C GLU A 87 -23.91 -27.95 -13.34
N ALA A 88 -22.73 -28.48 -13.07
CA ALA A 88 -21.50 -28.24 -13.83
C ALA A 88 -20.71 -29.55 -14.01
N GLY A 89 -19.74 -29.54 -14.92
CA GLY A 89 -18.75 -30.61 -14.98
C GLY A 89 -17.80 -30.58 -13.78
N TYR A 90 -17.02 -31.65 -13.59
CA TYR A 90 -16.00 -31.71 -12.55
C TYR A 90 -14.72 -32.37 -13.07
N SER A 91 -13.60 -31.67 -12.95
CA SER A 91 -12.25 -32.18 -13.28
C SER A 91 -11.22 -31.58 -12.34
N ASP A 92 -10.18 -32.34 -12.01
CA ASP A 92 -8.99 -31.85 -11.30
C ASP A 92 -9.24 -31.11 -9.97
N GLY A 93 -10.34 -31.42 -9.30
CA GLY A 93 -10.71 -30.78 -8.04
C GLY A 93 -11.51 -29.48 -8.19
N GLY A 94 -11.84 -29.08 -9.41
CA GLY A 94 -12.61 -27.88 -9.73
C GLY A 94 -13.86 -28.18 -10.56
N ILE A 95 -14.54 -27.10 -10.96
CA ILE A 95 -15.74 -27.15 -11.81
C ILE A 95 -15.36 -26.98 -13.27
N VAL A 96 -16.16 -27.53 -14.17
CA VAL A 96 -15.98 -27.36 -15.63
C VAL A 96 -17.22 -26.69 -16.19
N LEU A 97 -17.03 -25.55 -16.86
CA LEU A 97 -18.09 -24.80 -17.52
C LEU A 97 -17.75 -24.57 -18.99
N GLU A 98 -18.74 -24.69 -19.86
CA GLU A 98 -18.61 -24.25 -21.24
C GLU A 98 -18.49 -22.72 -21.30
N THR A 99 -17.61 -22.23 -22.16
CA THR A 99 -17.44 -20.82 -22.46
C THR A 99 -17.87 -20.58 -23.90
N GLY A 100 -18.89 -19.75 -24.08
CA GLY A 100 -19.39 -19.37 -25.40
C GLY A 100 -18.44 -18.43 -26.14
N PRO A 101 -18.73 -18.12 -27.41
CA PRO A 101 -17.93 -17.19 -28.22
C PRO A 101 -17.82 -15.77 -27.64
N ASP A 102 -18.75 -15.41 -26.74
CA ASP A 102 -18.82 -14.09 -26.09
C ASP A 102 -18.18 -14.10 -24.69
N ASP A 103 -17.32 -15.07 -24.38
CA ASP A 103 -16.75 -15.35 -23.05
C ASP A 103 -17.78 -15.65 -21.95
N ALA A 104 -19.03 -15.87 -22.36
CA ALA A 104 -20.15 -16.20 -21.50
C ALA A 104 -20.09 -17.65 -21.00
N THR A 105 -20.13 -17.85 -19.68
CA THR A 105 -20.18 -19.18 -19.07
C THR A 105 -21.58 -19.77 -19.16
N ARG A 106 -21.69 -21.09 -19.35
CA ARG A 106 -22.97 -21.81 -19.44
C ARG A 106 -23.10 -22.85 -18.34
N ALA A 107 -24.29 -22.91 -17.75
CA ALA A 107 -24.67 -23.97 -16.82
C ALA A 107 -24.95 -25.28 -17.55
N GLY A 108 -24.65 -26.40 -16.90
CA GLY A 108 -24.81 -27.74 -17.43
C GLY A 108 -23.53 -28.56 -17.28
N TYR A 109 -23.69 -29.89 -17.32
CA TYR A 109 -22.56 -30.80 -17.30
C TYR A 109 -21.66 -30.59 -18.53
N ALA A 110 -20.35 -30.41 -18.30
CA ALA A 110 -19.34 -30.29 -19.34
C ALA A 110 -18.13 -31.21 -19.05
N GLU A 111 -17.47 -31.72 -20.08
CA GLU A 111 -16.17 -32.39 -19.95
C GLU A 111 -15.06 -31.41 -20.43
N PRO A 112 -13.84 -31.48 -19.88
CA PRO A 112 -12.73 -30.64 -20.35
C PRO A 112 -12.49 -30.81 -21.86
N GLY A 113 -12.46 -29.68 -22.58
CA GLY A 113 -12.36 -29.64 -24.03
C GLY A 113 -12.17 -28.23 -24.58
N PRO A 114 -12.16 -28.07 -25.92
CA PRO A 114 -11.77 -26.82 -26.59
C PRO A 114 -12.66 -25.60 -26.30
N VAL A 115 -13.90 -25.83 -25.83
CA VAL A 115 -14.91 -24.80 -25.57
C VAL A 115 -15.34 -24.76 -24.10
N SER A 116 -14.55 -25.36 -23.21
CA SER A 116 -14.83 -25.43 -21.78
C SER A 116 -13.58 -25.12 -20.98
N ASN A 117 -13.74 -24.49 -19.82
CA ASN A 117 -12.65 -24.18 -18.92
C ASN A 117 -12.84 -24.91 -17.59
N VAL A 118 -11.73 -25.35 -17.00
CA VAL A 118 -11.68 -25.89 -15.63
C VAL A 118 -11.37 -24.72 -14.71
N TYR A 119 -12.23 -24.48 -13.71
CA TYR A 119 -12.04 -23.46 -12.70
C TYR A 119 -11.76 -24.10 -11.34
N LEU A 120 -10.60 -23.79 -10.78
CA LEU A 120 -10.12 -24.32 -9.50
C LEU A 120 -10.52 -23.40 -8.33
N GLU A 121 -10.36 -23.90 -7.11
CA GLU A 121 -10.57 -23.12 -5.87
C GLU A 121 -9.81 -21.79 -5.91
N GLY A 122 -10.51 -20.70 -5.61
CA GLY A 122 -9.96 -19.34 -5.58
C GLY A 122 -9.87 -18.65 -6.94
N GLU A 123 -10.19 -19.34 -8.05
CA GLU A 123 -10.29 -18.70 -9.36
C GLU A 123 -11.62 -17.94 -9.51
N THR A 124 -11.59 -16.86 -10.28
CA THR A 124 -12.79 -16.07 -10.58
C THR A 124 -13.46 -16.58 -11.84
N VAL A 125 -14.78 -16.71 -11.80
CA VAL A 125 -15.61 -17.09 -12.94
C VAL A 125 -16.85 -16.19 -13.02
N LEU A 126 -17.41 -16.00 -14.21
CA LEU A 126 -18.72 -15.36 -14.33
C LEU A 126 -19.80 -16.38 -13.99
N CYS A 127 -20.75 -16.01 -13.14
CA CYS A 127 -21.89 -16.86 -12.84
C CYS A 127 -22.75 -17.06 -14.11
N PRO A 128 -23.06 -18.29 -14.54
CA PRO A 128 -23.92 -18.55 -15.71
C PRO A 128 -25.37 -18.07 -15.57
N LYS A 129 -25.78 -17.66 -14.37
CA LYS A 129 -27.16 -17.25 -14.06
C LYS A 129 -27.31 -15.74 -13.96
N CYS A 130 -26.38 -15.07 -13.28
CA CYS A 130 -26.45 -13.62 -13.04
C CYS A 130 -25.28 -12.82 -13.62
N TRP A 131 -24.30 -13.47 -14.24
CA TRP A 131 -23.12 -12.83 -14.86
C TRP A 131 -22.19 -12.08 -13.91
N ALA A 132 -22.46 -12.12 -12.60
CA ALA A 132 -21.55 -11.58 -11.60
C ALA A 132 -20.25 -12.37 -11.57
N ALA A 133 -19.12 -11.67 -11.41
CA ALA A 133 -17.83 -12.29 -11.12
C ALA A 133 -17.87 -12.88 -9.71
N VAL A 134 -17.59 -14.18 -9.59
CA VAL A 134 -17.68 -14.96 -8.37
C VAL A 134 -16.41 -15.80 -8.16
N GLU A 135 -15.94 -15.91 -6.91
CA GLU A 135 -14.83 -16.80 -6.53
C GLU A 135 -15.31 -18.25 -6.45
N VAL A 136 -14.65 -19.17 -7.14
CA VAL A 136 -14.96 -20.60 -7.05
C VAL A 136 -14.52 -21.13 -5.68
N THR A 137 -15.47 -21.64 -4.90
CA THR A 137 -15.23 -22.07 -3.52
C THR A 137 -15.84 -23.43 -3.23
N ARG A 138 -15.08 -24.36 -2.64
CA ARG A 138 -15.62 -25.64 -2.19
C ARG A 138 -16.60 -25.43 -1.05
N ARG A 139 -17.79 -26.00 -1.16
CA ARG A 139 -18.83 -25.97 -0.13
C ARG A 139 -18.34 -26.48 1.23
N ALA A 140 -17.40 -27.42 1.23
CA ALA A 140 -16.80 -27.96 2.45
C ALA A 140 -15.97 -26.91 3.23
N ASP A 141 -15.35 -25.96 2.54
CA ASP A 141 -14.52 -24.92 3.13
C ASP A 141 -15.37 -23.81 3.78
N LEU A 142 -16.67 -23.77 3.46
CA LEU A 142 -17.64 -22.82 4.01
C LEU A 142 -18.51 -23.42 5.13
N ARG A 143 -18.21 -24.62 5.66
CA ARG A 143 -19.01 -25.30 6.71
C ARG A 143 -19.28 -24.47 7.97
N ARG A 144 -18.38 -23.53 8.30
CA ARG A 144 -18.54 -22.61 9.45
C ARG A 144 -19.05 -21.22 9.04
N GLY A 145 -19.22 -21.00 7.74
CA GLY A 145 -19.42 -19.71 7.11
C GLY A 145 -18.15 -18.85 7.11
N ARG A 146 -18.15 -17.81 6.27
CA ARG A 146 -17.15 -16.74 6.26
C ARG A 146 -17.86 -15.43 6.58
N THR A 147 -17.32 -14.65 7.51
CA THR A 147 -17.89 -13.35 7.87
C THR A 147 -16.86 -12.27 7.61
N TYR A 148 -17.23 -11.32 6.75
CA TYR A 148 -16.45 -10.15 6.39
C TYR A 148 -17.08 -8.95 7.11
N GLN A 149 -16.27 -8.13 7.74
CA GLN A 149 -16.77 -6.99 8.51
C GLN A 149 -15.95 -5.73 8.22
N VAL A 150 -16.61 -4.58 8.36
CA VAL A 150 -15.99 -3.26 8.32
C VAL A 150 -16.75 -2.32 9.24
N LEU A 151 -16.03 -1.43 9.92
CA LEU A 151 -16.65 -0.33 10.67
C LEU A 151 -16.99 0.83 9.71
N GLN A 152 -18.20 1.36 9.84
CA GLN A 152 -18.67 2.54 9.11
C GLN A 152 -19.07 3.62 10.11
N ALA A 153 -18.59 4.84 9.92
CA ALA A 153 -18.98 5.98 10.73
C ALA A 153 -19.92 6.92 9.96
N GLU A 154 -20.88 7.51 10.66
CA GLU A 154 -21.68 8.63 10.15
C GLU A 154 -21.87 9.69 11.23
N VAL A 155 -22.08 10.93 10.82
CA VAL A 155 -22.39 12.03 11.73
C VAL A 155 -23.89 12.25 11.76
N VAL A 156 -24.44 12.31 12.97
CA VAL A 156 -25.86 12.58 13.22
C VAL A 156 -26.02 13.68 14.26
N ASN A 157 -27.14 14.39 14.18
CA ASN A 157 -27.59 15.27 15.24
C ASN A 157 -28.74 14.59 15.99
N VAL A 158 -28.64 14.55 17.31
CA VAL A 158 -29.67 14.03 18.22
C VAL A 158 -30.01 15.12 19.21
N GLU A 159 -31.19 15.70 19.03
CA GLU A 159 -31.59 16.93 19.72
C GLU A 159 -30.57 18.06 19.48
N THR A 160 -29.91 18.56 20.52
CA THR A 160 -28.88 19.60 20.42
C THR A 160 -27.47 19.02 20.31
N TYR A 161 -27.30 17.71 20.36
CA TYR A 161 -25.99 17.08 20.39
C TYR A 161 -25.58 16.56 19.02
N THR A 162 -24.29 16.69 18.70
CA THR A 162 -23.67 16.02 17.55
C THR A 162 -23.01 14.72 18.01
N ALA A 163 -23.26 13.64 17.29
CA ALA A 163 -22.68 12.32 17.55
C ALA A 163 -22.11 11.70 16.27
N VAL A 164 -20.97 11.03 16.40
CA VAL A 164 -20.45 10.09 15.41
C VAL A 164 -20.98 8.71 15.77
N MET A 165 -21.84 8.15 14.94
CA MET A 165 -22.35 6.77 15.07
C MET A 165 -21.39 5.83 14.36
N TYR A 166 -21.14 4.67 14.97
CA TYR A 166 -20.32 3.61 14.41
C TYR A 166 -21.16 2.34 14.24
N TRP A 167 -21.14 1.81 13.03
CA TRP A 167 -21.87 0.62 12.61
C TRP A 167 -20.86 -0.45 12.20
N LEU A 168 -20.97 -1.64 12.80
CA LEU A 168 -20.22 -2.80 12.32
C LEU A 168 -21.06 -3.47 11.23
N VAL A 169 -20.70 -3.18 9.97
CA VAL A 169 -21.30 -3.86 8.82
C VAL A 169 -20.72 -5.25 8.75
N SER A 170 -21.58 -6.26 8.65
CA SER A 170 -21.21 -7.66 8.68
C SER A 170 -21.89 -8.38 7.53
N ARG A 171 -21.10 -8.86 6.56
CA ARG A 171 -21.57 -9.74 5.48
C ARG A 171 -21.13 -11.17 5.76
N ARG A 172 -22.08 -12.09 5.82
CA ARG A 172 -21.82 -13.52 6.10
C ARG A 172 -22.28 -14.39 4.96
N PHE A 173 -21.36 -15.23 4.47
CA PHE A 173 -21.64 -16.31 3.55
C PHE A 173 -21.76 -17.63 4.29
N ASP A 174 -22.75 -18.45 3.97
CA ASP A 174 -22.92 -19.81 4.50
C ASP A 174 -22.77 -20.89 3.42
N ASN A 175 -22.68 -22.16 3.86
CA ASN A 175 -22.47 -23.29 2.96
C ASN A 175 -23.70 -23.69 2.12
N THR A 176 -24.83 -23.01 2.30
CA THR A 176 -26.05 -23.23 1.51
C THR A 176 -26.21 -22.22 0.38
N GLY A 177 -25.29 -21.24 0.28
CA GLY A 177 -25.38 -20.15 -0.68
C GLY A 177 -25.96 -18.87 -0.11
N GLY A 178 -26.27 -18.82 1.19
CA GLY A 178 -26.78 -17.64 1.86
C GLY A 178 -25.75 -16.51 1.89
N ASP A 179 -26.19 -15.31 1.57
CA ASP A 179 -25.46 -14.05 1.68
C ASP A 179 -26.27 -13.09 2.55
N HIS A 180 -25.79 -12.84 3.77
CA HIS A 180 -26.51 -12.08 4.78
C HIS A 180 -25.72 -10.85 5.19
N ILE A 181 -26.28 -9.67 4.92
CA ILE A 181 -25.71 -8.37 5.30
C ILE A 181 -26.47 -7.83 6.51
N LEU A 182 -25.73 -7.46 7.56
CA LEU A 182 -26.27 -6.87 8.78
C LEU A 182 -25.52 -5.58 9.11
N PHE A 183 -26.27 -4.55 9.49
CA PHE A 183 -25.73 -3.30 10.04
C PHE A 183 -25.91 -3.33 11.56
N LEU A 184 -24.82 -3.59 12.29
CA LEU A 184 -24.88 -3.75 13.74
C LEU A 184 -24.50 -2.45 14.43
N SER A 185 -25.38 -1.94 15.31
CA SER A 185 -25.03 -0.87 16.26
C SER A 185 -23.76 -1.25 17.02
N HIS A 186 -22.71 -0.43 16.95
CA HIS A 186 -21.43 -0.73 17.59
C HIS A 186 -21.11 0.26 18.73
N ALA A 187 -20.99 1.53 18.39
CA ALA A 187 -20.64 2.58 19.34
C ALA A 187 -21.19 3.93 18.87
N ALA A 188 -21.25 4.90 19.79
CA ALA A 188 -21.51 6.30 19.46
C ALA A 188 -20.52 7.17 20.23
N LEU A 189 -19.96 8.19 19.58
CA LEU A 189 -19.09 9.19 20.19
C LEU A 189 -19.76 10.57 20.07
N LEU A 190 -20.16 11.12 21.20
CA LEU A 190 -20.95 12.34 21.32
C LEU A 190 -20.07 13.49 21.81
N VAL A 191 -20.26 14.69 21.26
CA VAL A 191 -19.73 15.94 21.83
C VAL A 191 -20.77 16.49 22.81
N ASP A 192 -20.44 16.60 24.10
CA ASP A 192 -21.37 17.16 25.09
C ASP A 192 -21.37 18.70 25.12
N GLY A 193 -22.28 19.30 25.91
CA GLY A 193 -22.41 20.76 26.00
C GLY A 193 -21.21 21.47 26.65
N ASP A 194 -20.34 20.73 27.36
CA ASP A 194 -19.09 21.23 27.94
C ASP A 194 -17.90 21.06 26.95
N GLY A 195 -18.16 20.60 25.71
CA GLY A 195 -17.13 20.31 24.71
C GLY A 195 -16.32 19.06 24.99
N ARG A 196 -16.86 18.12 25.79
CA ARG A 196 -16.20 16.87 26.16
C ARG A 196 -16.74 15.71 25.35
N LEU A 197 -15.84 14.77 25.03
CA LEU A 197 -16.24 13.56 24.34
C LEU A 197 -16.89 12.56 25.30
N ARG A 198 -18.01 11.98 24.87
CA ARG A 198 -18.77 10.96 25.60
C ARG A 198 -19.03 9.78 24.70
N ARG A 199 -18.62 8.58 25.13
CA ARG A 199 -18.83 7.37 24.35
C ARG A 199 -19.97 6.54 24.91
N PHE A 200 -20.75 5.97 24.00
CA PHE A 200 -21.69 4.90 24.27
C PHE A 200 -21.27 3.64 23.54
N ARG A 201 -21.57 2.49 24.15
CA ARG A 201 -21.48 1.18 23.52
C ARG A 201 -22.88 0.62 23.33
N ALA A 202 -23.10 -0.07 22.21
CA ALA A 202 -24.32 -0.82 22.00
C ALA A 202 -24.30 -2.09 22.85
N LYS A 203 -25.38 -2.35 23.61
CA LYS A 203 -25.63 -3.65 24.24
C LYS A 203 -26.90 -4.24 23.64
N ARG A 204 -26.75 -5.39 22.98
CA ARG A 204 -27.90 -6.17 22.50
C ARG A 204 -28.60 -6.86 23.66
N THR A 205 -29.92 -6.81 23.65
CA THR A 205 -30.79 -7.36 24.71
C THR A 205 -31.67 -8.51 24.22
N GLY A 206 -31.81 -8.68 22.90
CA GLY A 206 -32.55 -9.74 22.24
C GLY A 206 -31.85 -10.31 21.01
N ASN A 207 -32.58 -11.12 20.25
CA ASN A 207 -32.09 -11.75 19.03
C ASN A 207 -32.19 -10.83 17.81
N ASP A 208 -33.06 -9.81 17.85
CA ASP A 208 -33.13 -8.80 16.80
C ASP A 208 -31.85 -7.94 16.82
N VAL A 209 -31.45 -7.44 15.65
CA VAL A 209 -30.35 -6.47 15.53
C VAL A 209 -30.75 -5.09 16.04
N ARG A 210 -32.06 -4.81 16.10
CA ARG A 210 -32.66 -3.56 16.59
C ARG A 210 -32.84 -3.50 18.11
N ASP A 211 -32.78 -4.64 18.80
CA ASP A 211 -32.95 -4.75 20.26
C ASP A 211 -31.69 -4.26 21.02
N VAL A 212 -31.35 -2.98 20.83
CA VAL A 212 -30.13 -2.35 21.33
C VAL A 212 -30.45 -1.33 22.42
N VAL A 213 -29.67 -1.38 23.49
CA VAL A 213 -29.63 -0.33 24.52
C VAL A 213 -28.25 0.30 24.51
N TRP A 214 -28.20 1.63 24.42
CA TRP A 214 -26.96 2.40 24.49
C TRP A 214 -26.52 2.56 25.94
N LEU A 215 -25.30 2.13 26.24
CA LEU A 215 -24.73 2.24 27.58
C LEU A 215 -23.50 3.17 27.58
N PRO A 216 -23.41 4.13 28.52
CA PRO A 216 -22.24 5.00 28.61
C PRO A 216 -20.98 4.19 28.93
N CYS A 217 -19.86 4.58 28.32
CA CYS A 217 -18.54 4.00 28.52
C CYS A 217 -17.61 5.00 29.22
N SER A 218 -16.65 4.51 30.00
CA SER A 218 -15.60 5.33 30.60
C SER A 218 -14.50 5.71 29.59
N SER A 219 -14.24 4.86 28.61
CA SER A 219 -13.28 5.14 27.54
C SER A 219 -13.95 5.93 26.44
N THR A 220 -13.27 6.95 25.93
CA THR A 220 -13.69 7.79 24.80
C THR A 220 -12.93 7.47 23.52
N ARG A 221 -12.03 6.48 23.53
CA ARG A 221 -11.24 6.04 22.38
C ARG A 221 -12.13 5.83 21.15
N ASP A 222 -11.65 6.31 20.01
CA ASP A 222 -12.28 6.12 18.71
C ASP A 222 -12.49 4.61 18.45
N PRO A 223 -13.74 4.16 18.27
CA PRO A 223 -14.06 2.78 17.94
C PRO A 223 -13.31 2.22 16.72
N MET A 224 -12.94 3.05 15.74
CA MET A 224 -12.16 2.59 14.59
C MET A 224 -10.74 2.16 14.95
N GLN A 225 -10.19 2.63 16.09
CA GLN A 225 -8.88 2.19 16.59
C GLN A 225 -8.95 0.85 17.33
N MET A 226 -10.13 0.24 17.45
CA MET A 226 -10.32 -1.03 18.15
C MET A 226 -10.36 -2.18 17.14
N PRO A 227 -9.61 -3.28 17.39
CA PRO A 227 -9.63 -4.42 16.48
C PRO A 227 -11.00 -5.11 16.50
N TYR A 228 -11.48 -5.47 15.31
CA TYR A 228 -12.66 -6.29 15.11
C TYR A 228 -12.35 -7.48 14.19
N TYR A 229 -13.24 -8.47 14.19
CA TYR A 229 -13.07 -9.67 13.40
C TYR A 229 -13.36 -9.39 11.93
N SER A 230 -12.57 -9.95 11.02
CA SER A 230 -12.96 -10.10 9.61
C SER A 230 -12.22 -11.28 9.00
N TRP A 231 -12.88 -12.08 8.15
CA TRP A 231 -12.33 -13.33 7.63
C TRP A 231 -11.03 -13.14 6.85
N GLU A 232 -10.93 -12.12 6.00
CA GLU A 232 -9.80 -11.83 5.12
C GLU A 232 -8.58 -11.25 5.83
N ALA A 233 -8.78 -10.67 7.03
CA ALA A 233 -7.73 -9.94 7.71
C ALA A 233 -6.64 -10.87 8.25
N ALA A 234 -5.40 -10.37 8.36
CA ALA A 234 -4.31 -11.08 9.01
C ALA A 234 -4.71 -11.45 10.45
N HIS A 235 -4.62 -12.73 10.80
CA HIS A 235 -5.11 -13.29 12.07
C HIS A 235 -6.60 -12.98 12.37
N HIS A 236 -7.39 -12.71 11.33
CA HIS A 236 -8.78 -12.28 11.39
C HIS A 236 -9.02 -11.02 12.23
N ARG A 237 -8.07 -10.08 12.25
CA ARG A 237 -8.18 -8.83 12.99
C ARG A 237 -7.96 -7.64 12.06
N LYS A 238 -8.97 -6.79 11.94
CA LYS A 238 -8.97 -5.55 11.16
C LYS A 238 -9.11 -4.36 12.12
N ILE A 239 -8.55 -3.23 11.71
CA ILE A 239 -8.62 -1.94 12.40
C ILE A 239 -8.97 -0.91 11.33
N GLY A 240 -9.62 0.18 11.74
CA GLY A 240 -10.07 1.23 10.84
C GLY A 240 -11.43 0.91 10.24
N GLY A 241 -11.83 1.74 9.29
CA GLY A 241 -13.14 1.70 8.67
C GLY A 241 -13.26 2.88 7.73
N TRP A 242 -14.48 3.17 7.27
CA TRP A 242 -14.74 4.34 6.45
C TRP A 242 -15.76 5.26 7.10
N THR A 243 -15.70 6.52 6.74
CA THR A 243 -16.63 7.55 7.23
C THR A 243 -17.47 8.04 6.07
N LEU A 244 -18.79 8.00 6.23
CA LEU A 244 -19.72 8.53 5.24
C LEU A 244 -19.41 10.01 5.00
N ALA A 245 -19.21 10.39 3.74
CA ALA A 245 -18.86 11.76 3.36
C ALA A 245 -19.96 12.78 3.69
N TYR A 246 -21.20 12.33 3.81
CA TYR A 246 -22.31 13.18 4.22
C TYR A 246 -22.22 13.56 5.70
N VAL A 247 -22.27 14.87 5.97
CA VAL A 247 -22.36 15.44 7.31
C VAL A 247 -23.58 16.37 7.37
N PRO A 248 -24.50 16.20 8.34
CA PRO A 248 -25.64 17.09 8.49
C PRO A 248 -25.19 18.52 8.82
N ASP A 249 -26.08 19.49 8.67
CA ASP A 249 -25.84 20.83 9.17
C ASP A 249 -25.64 20.81 10.70
N LEU A 250 -24.52 21.33 11.16
CA LEU A 250 -24.13 21.30 12.58
C LEU A 250 -24.50 22.60 13.31
N ASP A 251 -25.09 23.58 12.62
CA ASP A 251 -25.52 24.84 13.22
C ASP A 251 -26.45 24.60 14.41
N ARG A 252 -26.19 25.26 15.54
CA ARG A 252 -26.91 25.13 16.82
C ARG A 252 -26.78 23.79 17.53
N HIS A 253 -25.86 22.93 17.09
CA HIS A 253 -25.53 21.67 17.76
C HIS A 253 -24.15 21.72 18.41
N THR A 254 -23.87 20.81 19.33
CA THR A 254 -22.57 20.78 20.03
C THR A 254 -21.36 20.59 19.10
N GLY A 255 -21.57 20.05 17.89
CA GLY A 255 -20.55 19.89 16.86
C GLY A 255 -20.22 21.16 16.05
N GLU A 256 -20.97 22.25 16.18
CA GLU A 256 -20.86 23.46 15.32
C GLU A 256 -19.42 23.99 15.22
N LYS A 257 -18.68 24.00 16.34
CA LYS A 257 -17.33 24.57 16.46
C LYS A 257 -16.22 23.52 16.47
N THR A 258 -16.51 22.34 15.93
CA THR A 258 -15.53 21.25 15.83
C THR A 258 -14.79 21.26 14.51
N ALA A 259 -15.32 21.88 13.47
CA ALA A 259 -14.91 21.69 12.07
C ALA A 259 -14.86 20.21 11.61
N LEU A 260 -15.68 19.35 12.25
CA LEU A 260 -15.80 17.93 11.87
C LEU A 260 -16.29 17.75 10.43
N LYS A 261 -17.14 18.66 9.94
CA LYS A 261 -17.57 18.68 8.54
C LYS A 261 -16.40 18.88 7.60
N GLU A 262 -15.53 19.85 7.88
CA GLU A 262 -14.35 20.14 7.09
C GLU A 262 -13.35 18.97 7.12
N TYR A 263 -13.24 18.24 8.24
CA TYR A 263 -12.44 17.01 8.35
C TYR A 263 -12.95 15.91 7.41
N ILE A 264 -14.24 15.59 7.48
CA ILE A 264 -14.85 14.52 6.67
C ILE A 264 -14.84 14.88 5.18
N VAL A 265 -15.16 16.13 4.83
CA VAL A 265 -15.15 16.61 3.43
C VAL A 265 -13.75 16.57 2.82
N ALA A 266 -12.70 16.75 3.64
CA ALA A 266 -11.32 16.61 3.20
C ALA A 266 -10.83 15.14 3.13
N GLY A 267 -11.73 14.17 3.31
CA GLY A 267 -11.44 12.74 3.18
C GLY A 267 -11.00 12.05 4.47
N GLY A 268 -11.22 12.68 5.63
CA GLY A 268 -10.82 12.13 6.92
C GLY A 268 -11.55 10.84 7.29
N CYS A 269 -10.78 9.80 7.61
CA CYS A 269 -11.27 8.45 7.93
C CYS A 269 -11.50 8.22 9.42
N TRP A 270 -10.91 9.03 10.30
CA TRP A 270 -10.82 8.81 11.75
C TRP A 270 -11.53 9.94 12.56
N PRO A 271 -12.86 10.09 12.43
CA PRO A 271 -13.59 11.24 12.99
C PRO A 271 -13.51 11.31 14.51
N GLY A 272 -13.41 10.18 15.22
CA GLY A 272 -13.25 10.18 16.67
C GLY A 272 -11.86 10.65 17.08
N ALA A 273 -10.81 10.23 16.37
CA ALA A 273 -9.45 10.69 16.60
C ALA A 273 -9.31 12.20 16.33
N TYR A 274 -9.94 12.70 15.26
CA TYR A 274 -10.06 14.14 15.00
C TYR A 274 -10.73 14.90 16.14
N LEU A 275 -11.86 14.40 16.64
CA LEU A 275 -12.55 15.03 17.76
C LEU A 275 -11.71 15.05 19.04
N HIS A 276 -10.85 14.07 19.28
CA HIS A 276 -9.90 14.08 20.40
C HIS A 276 -8.81 15.14 20.22
N VAL A 277 -8.29 15.33 19.01
CA VAL A 277 -7.39 16.45 18.70
C VAL A 277 -8.08 17.77 18.96
N TRP A 278 -9.34 17.93 18.52
CA TRP A 278 -10.13 19.13 18.79
C TRP A 278 -10.40 19.34 20.29
N GLU A 279 -10.72 18.28 21.05
CA GLU A 279 -10.96 18.39 22.51
C GLU A 279 -9.70 18.89 23.25
N GLN A 280 -8.51 18.48 22.79
CA GLN A 280 -7.23 18.93 23.36
C GLN A 280 -6.79 20.30 22.81
N HIS A 281 -7.10 20.58 21.55
CA HIS A 281 -6.66 21.76 20.81
C HIS A 281 -7.80 22.35 19.97
N PRO A 282 -8.81 23.02 20.58
CA PRO A 282 -9.97 23.54 19.86
C PRO A 282 -9.60 24.50 18.73
N GLN A 283 -8.44 25.16 18.83
CA GLN A 283 -7.89 26.03 17.81
C GLN A 283 -7.59 25.33 16.46
N VAL A 284 -7.55 24.00 16.40
CA VAL A 284 -7.47 23.23 15.13
C VAL A 284 -8.58 23.61 14.17
N GLU A 285 -9.76 24.01 14.68
CA GLU A 285 -10.89 24.54 13.90
C GLU A 285 -10.44 25.64 12.94
N ASN A 286 -9.54 26.52 13.38
CA ASN A 286 -9.06 27.63 12.56
C ASN A 286 -8.23 27.15 11.37
N LEU A 287 -7.47 26.06 11.50
CA LEU A 287 -6.70 25.48 10.40
C LEU A 287 -7.64 24.81 9.39
N MET A 288 -8.59 24.02 9.89
CA MET A 288 -9.58 23.32 9.07
C MET A 288 -10.38 24.28 8.18
N ARG A 289 -10.87 25.38 8.76
CA ARG A 289 -11.70 26.36 8.03
C ARG A 289 -10.92 27.32 7.14
N GLN A 290 -9.60 27.39 7.26
CA GLN A 290 -8.76 28.37 6.56
C GLN A 290 -7.79 27.73 5.55
N GLY A 291 -8.22 26.65 4.90
CA GLY A 291 -7.53 26.08 3.73
C GLY A 291 -6.41 25.10 4.07
N LEU A 292 -6.39 24.55 5.28
CA LEU A 292 -5.43 23.52 5.71
C LEU A 292 -6.08 22.21 6.14
N SER A 293 -7.35 21.99 5.81
CA SER A 293 -8.06 20.75 6.14
C SER A 293 -7.34 19.51 5.58
N GLU A 294 -6.86 19.58 4.33
CA GLU A 294 -6.13 18.48 3.69
C GLU A 294 -4.81 18.16 4.40
N ALA A 295 -4.03 19.17 4.79
CA ALA A 295 -2.81 18.98 5.57
C ALA A 295 -3.08 18.34 6.94
N VAL A 296 -4.11 18.82 7.66
CA VAL A 296 -4.50 18.26 8.96
C VAL A 296 -4.93 16.80 8.80
N VAL A 297 -5.83 16.52 7.85
CA VAL A 297 -6.35 15.16 7.58
C VAL A 297 -5.20 14.22 7.24
N SER A 298 -4.39 14.54 6.23
CA SER A 298 -3.29 13.68 5.80
C SER A 298 -2.29 13.42 6.92
N THR A 299 -1.87 14.45 7.69
CA THR A 299 -0.96 14.24 8.83
C THR A 299 -1.55 13.30 9.89
N MET A 300 -2.82 13.46 10.22
CA MET A 300 -3.49 12.65 11.24
C MET A 300 -3.72 11.21 10.77
N ASP A 301 -4.28 11.06 9.57
CA ASP A 301 -4.70 9.78 9.02
C ASP A 301 -3.48 8.94 8.64
N ASP A 302 -2.44 9.52 8.01
CA ASP A 302 -1.18 8.82 7.72
C ASP A 302 -0.53 8.29 9.01
N THR A 303 -0.59 9.05 10.10
CA THR A 303 -0.05 8.62 11.41
C THR A 303 -0.78 7.36 11.93
N LEU A 304 -2.09 7.29 11.76
CA LEU A 304 -2.90 6.16 12.21
C LEU A 304 -2.83 4.97 11.25
N ASP A 305 -2.79 5.22 9.94
CA ASP A 305 -2.73 4.18 8.90
C ASP A 305 -1.36 3.50 8.85
N LEU A 306 -0.28 4.21 9.22
CA LEU A 306 1.07 3.66 9.33
C LEU A 306 1.33 2.96 10.68
N ALA A 307 0.34 2.88 11.57
CA ALA A 307 0.47 2.19 12.84
C ALA A 307 0.76 0.69 12.63
N ALA A 308 1.96 0.24 13.03
CA ALA A 308 2.37 -1.16 12.88
C ALA A 308 1.61 -2.09 13.84
N THR A 309 1.19 -1.56 14.99
CA THR A 309 0.47 -2.29 16.04
C THR A 309 -0.63 -1.44 16.67
N VAL A 310 -1.57 -2.09 17.35
CA VAL A 310 -2.61 -1.43 18.18
C VAL A 310 -2.04 -0.51 19.26
N HIS A 311 -0.76 -0.66 19.62
CA HIS A 311 -0.11 0.19 20.62
C HIS A 311 0.42 1.50 20.03
N ASP A 312 0.59 1.57 18.71
CA ASP A 312 1.01 2.78 18.01
C ASP A 312 -0.17 3.73 17.74
N LEU A 313 -1.41 3.21 17.84
CA LEU A 313 -2.62 4.01 17.75
C LEU A 313 -2.78 4.93 18.96
N CYS A 314 -3.26 6.14 18.71
CA CYS A 314 -3.47 7.15 19.73
C CYS A 314 -4.81 7.86 19.55
N ASP A 315 -5.45 8.20 20.67
CA ASP A 315 -6.76 8.84 20.65
C ASP A 315 -6.65 10.24 20.00
N ALA A 316 -5.58 11.00 20.29
CA ALA A 316 -5.28 12.30 19.66
C ALA A 316 -3.93 12.25 18.91
N PRO A 317 -3.94 12.04 17.59
CA PRO A 317 -2.73 12.10 16.77
C PRO A 317 -2.03 13.45 16.88
N SER A 318 -0.70 13.42 16.96
CA SER A 318 0.12 14.63 17.00
C SER A 318 0.14 15.30 15.61
N ILE A 319 0.12 16.63 15.59
CA ILE A 319 0.31 17.43 14.38
C ILE A 319 1.58 18.29 14.58
N PRO A 320 2.78 17.75 14.27
CA PRO A 320 4.05 18.30 14.76
C PRO A 320 4.43 19.67 14.17
N TRP A 321 3.81 20.04 13.04
CA TRP A 321 4.04 21.30 12.35
C TRP A 321 3.19 22.47 12.88
N VAL A 322 2.32 22.22 13.87
CA VAL A 322 1.46 23.24 14.51
C VAL A 322 2.04 23.71 15.85
N ASP A 323 2.16 25.02 16.05
CA ASP A 323 2.35 25.60 17.38
C ASP A 323 0.99 25.79 18.09
N TRP A 324 0.63 24.83 18.94
CA TRP A 324 -0.63 24.82 19.68
C TRP A 324 -0.75 25.93 20.75
N ARG A 325 0.31 26.71 21.02
CA ARG A 325 0.23 27.88 21.92
C ARG A 325 -0.44 29.08 21.24
N GLU A 326 -0.54 29.06 19.91
CA GLU A 326 -1.16 30.10 19.11
C GLU A 326 -2.58 29.71 18.68
N VAL A 327 -3.42 30.71 18.41
CA VAL A 327 -4.80 30.51 17.95
C VAL A 327 -4.97 30.83 16.46
N LYS A 328 -4.15 31.75 15.93
CA LYS A 328 -4.28 32.22 14.55
C LYS A 328 -3.43 31.35 13.61
N PRO A 329 -3.96 30.81 12.50
CA PRO A 329 -3.24 29.89 11.60
C PRO A 329 -1.86 30.36 11.14
N HIS A 330 -1.73 31.63 10.71
CA HIS A 330 -0.44 32.18 10.32
C HIS A 330 0.61 32.14 11.44
N ARG A 331 0.20 32.29 12.71
CA ARG A 331 1.11 32.21 13.86
C ARG A 331 1.41 30.76 14.25
N MET A 332 0.42 29.88 14.18
CA MET A 332 0.58 28.43 14.36
C MET A 332 1.65 27.86 13.43
N LEU A 333 1.70 28.37 12.19
CA LEU A 333 2.70 27.97 11.19
C LEU A 333 3.95 28.87 11.16
N HIS A 334 4.08 29.83 12.08
CA HIS A 334 5.19 30.80 12.13
C HIS A 334 5.46 31.55 10.82
N MET A 335 4.40 32.02 10.15
CA MET A 335 4.48 32.80 8.93
C MET A 335 3.76 34.15 9.05
N SER A 336 4.09 35.07 8.14
CA SER A 336 3.40 36.35 8.07
C SER A 336 1.95 36.18 7.64
N LYS A 337 1.06 37.09 8.07
CA LYS A 337 -0.35 37.08 7.63
C LYS A 337 -0.51 37.19 6.10
N PRO A 338 0.29 38.01 5.38
CA PRO A 338 0.28 38.02 3.92
C PRO A 338 0.66 36.66 3.31
N ALA A 339 1.73 36.02 3.78
CA ALA A 339 2.16 34.72 3.27
C ALA A 339 1.10 33.64 3.47
N PHE A 340 0.49 33.59 4.66
CA PHE A 340 -0.58 32.65 4.95
C PHE A 340 -1.79 32.82 4.02
N ARG A 341 -2.18 34.05 3.68
CA ARG A 341 -3.30 34.31 2.75
C ARG A 341 -3.02 33.78 1.35
N GLU A 342 -1.77 33.73 0.92
CA GLU A 342 -1.40 33.14 -0.36
C GLU A 342 -1.36 31.61 -0.26
N ILE A 343 -0.68 31.09 0.76
CA ILE A 343 -0.47 29.66 0.98
C ILE A 343 -1.80 28.90 1.18
N SER A 344 -2.72 29.46 1.97
CA SER A 344 -4.05 28.85 2.23
C SER A 344 -4.91 28.62 0.98
N ARG A 345 -4.54 29.19 -0.17
CA ARG A 345 -5.23 28.97 -1.46
C ARG A 345 -4.59 27.87 -2.31
N ASN A 346 -3.41 27.38 -1.91
CA ASN A 346 -2.60 26.48 -2.72
C ASN A 346 -2.72 25.01 -2.28
N HIS A 347 -3.76 24.67 -1.50
CA HIS A 347 -4.10 23.29 -1.08
C HIS A 347 -2.88 22.50 -0.58
N TRP A 348 -2.19 23.03 0.43
CA TRP A 348 -1.06 22.30 1.03
C TRP A 348 -1.57 21.02 1.70
N GLY A 349 -0.93 19.89 1.36
CA GLY A 349 -1.04 18.62 2.09
C GLY A 349 0.05 18.45 3.16
N ALA A 350 0.09 17.30 3.83
CA ALA A 350 1.07 17.00 4.89
C ALA A 350 2.54 17.21 4.45
N GLU A 351 2.91 16.73 3.27
CA GLU A 351 4.29 16.87 2.75
C GLU A 351 4.72 18.34 2.67
N ASP A 352 3.82 19.23 2.26
CA ASP A 352 4.10 20.66 2.08
C ASP A 352 4.29 21.36 3.43
N VAL A 353 3.38 21.15 4.39
CA VAL A 353 3.46 21.76 5.73
C VAL A 353 4.66 21.23 6.53
N GLU A 354 4.99 19.94 6.41
CA GLU A 354 6.15 19.35 7.05
C GLU A 354 7.46 19.84 6.45
N CYS A 355 7.50 20.00 5.11
CA CYS A 355 8.65 20.57 4.43
C CYS A 355 8.85 22.04 4.84
N TRP A 356 7.77 22.82 4.96
CA TRP A 356 7.82 24.18 5.51
C TRP A 356 8.33 24.20 6.96
N ASP A 357 7.81 23.32 7.81
CA ASP A 357 8.22 23.22 9.21
C ASP A 357 9.72 22.89 9.35
N ARG A 358 10.24 22.00 8.49
CA ARG A 358 11.69 21.73 8.40
C ARG A 358 12.47 22.96 7.90
N TYR A 359 11.97 23.61 6.85
CA TYR A 359 12.60 24.78 6.24
C TYR A 359 12.78 25.91 7.26
N ARG A 360 11.72 26.30 7.96
CA ARG A 360 11.75 27.38 8.96
C ARG A 360 12.61 27.05 10.19
N ARG A 361 12.74 25.77 10.57
CA ARG A 361 13.57 25.33 11.70
C ARG A 361 15.06 25.40 11.36
N GLN A 362 15.44 25.04 10.13
CA GLN A 362 16.82 25.15 9.66
C GLN A 362 17.22 26.59 9.31
N LEU A 363 16.25 27.41 8.89
CA LEU A 363 16.46 28.78 8.42
C LEU A 363 15.60 29.76 9.25
N PRO A 364 16.07 30.22 10.42
CA PRO A 364 15.26 31.04 11.34
C PRO A 364 14.76 32.37 10.77
N SER A 365 15.43 32.90 9.73
CA SER A 365 15.02 34.10 8.99
C SER A 365 14.25 33.80 7.70
N ALA A 366 13.76 32.56 7.54
CA ALA A 366 13.01 32.10 6.37
C ALA A 366 11.73 32.93 6.14
N ASP A 367 11.55 33.38 4.90
CA ASP A 367 10.25 33.85 4.42
C ASP A 367 9.44 32.67 3.86
N ALA A 368 8.19 32.54 4.29
CA ALA A 368 7.26 31.56 3.75
C ALA A 368 7.02 31.76 2.25
N MET A 369 7.16 32.99 1.74
CA MET A 369 7.08 33.28 0.30
C MET A 369 8.28 32.75 -0.48
N ASP A 370 9.48 32.74 0.10
CA ASP A 370 10.66 32.13 -0.52
C ASP A 370 10.53 30.61 -0.56
N PHE A 371 9.99 30.00 0.50
CA PHE A 371 9.65 28.58 0.49
C PHE A 371 8.63 28.26 -0.60
N GLU A 372 7.52 29.01 -0.66
CA GLU A 372 6.47 28.79 -1.67
C GLU A 372 7.00 28.98 -3.09
N TYR A 373 7.89 29.96 -3.29
CA TYR A 373 8.59 30.16 -4.55
C TYR A 373 9.40 28.93 -4.97
N CYS A 374 10.13 28.31 -4.03
CA CYS A 374 10.91 27.10 -4.28
C CYS A 374 9.99 25.90 -4.55
N ARG A 375 9.00 25.69 -3.69
CA ARG A 375 8.04 24.58 -3.77
C ARG A 375 7.32 24.55 -5.11
N LYS A 376 6.81 25.69 -5.59
CA LYS A 376 6.12 25.77 -6.90
C LYS A 376 7.00 25.38 -8.09
N ARG A 377 8.33 25.49 -7.97
CA ARG A 377 9.29 25.23 -9.06
C ARG A 377 9.83 23.81 -9.05
N ILE A 378 10.22 23.32 -7.87
CA ILE A 378 10.92 22.02 -7.74
C ILE A 378 10.14 20.99 -6.92
N GLY A 379 9.03 21.36 -6.28
CA GLY A 379 8.24 20.49 -5.40
C GLY A 379 8.83 20.34 -4.00
N SER A 380 7.98 19.99 -3.03
CA SER A 380 8.36 19.82 -1.61
C SER A 380 9.41 18.75 -1.40
N LYS A 381 9.31 17.62 -2.10
CA LYS A 381 10.34 16.56 -2.10
C LYS A 381 11.74 17.07 -2.43
N ALA A 382 11.91 17.86 -3.50
CA ALA A 382 13.22 18.37 -3.90
C ALA A 382 13.72 19.46 -2.94
N VAL A 383 12.83 20.30 -2.40
CA VAL A 383 13.18 21.22 -1.31
C VAL A 383 13.66 20.43 -0.09
N GLY A 384 12.99 19.33 0.25
CA GLY A 384 13.36 18.43 1.34
C GLY A 384 14.75 17.83 1.16
N GLN A 385 15.10 17.38 -0.05
CA GLN A 385 16.45 16.89 -0.37
C GLN A 385 17.52 17.97 -0.18
N LEU A 386 17.24 19.22 -0.55
CA LEU A 386 18.17 20.34 -0.33
C LEU A 386 18.35 20.62 1.17
N LEU A 387 17.26 20.58 1.95
CA LEU A 387 17.33 20.72 3.42
C LEU A 387 18.12 19.57 4.09
N GLU A 388 18.07 18.35 3.54
CA GLU A 388 18.93 17.25 3.99
C GLU A 388 20.40 17.50 3.69
N MET A 389 20.71 18.03 2.50
CA MET A 389 22.07 18.41 2.13
C MET A 389 22.61 19.52 3.02
N VAL A 390 21.81 20.56 3.30
CA VAL A 390 22.18 21.65 4.22
C VAL A 390 22.45 21.10 5.62
N ALA A 391 21.57 20.22 6.14
CA ALA A 391 21.78 19.56 7.42
C ALA A 391 23.04 18.67 7.45
N ALA A 392 23.45 18.12 6.31
CA ALA A 392 24.70 17.36 6.16
C ALA A 392 25.95 18.25 5.96
N GLY A 393 25.84 19.58 6.16
CA GLY A 393 26.95 20.53 6.10
C GLY A 393 27.19 21.17 4.73
N TRP A 394 26.26 21.01 3.77
CA TRP A 394 26.33 21.69 2.47
C TRP A 394 25.60 23.04 2.53
N GLU A 395 26.18 23.98 3.30
CA GLU A 395 25.56 25.29 3.61
C GLU A 395 25.26 26.15 2.37
N ASP A 396 25.91 25.90 1.24
CA ASP A 396 25.69 26.61 -0.02
C ASP A 396 24.50 26.05 -0.84
N LEU A 397 23.99 24.87 -0.50
CA LEU A 397 22.84 24.23 -1.17
C LEU A 397 21.50 24.63 -0.57
N LEU A 398 21.38 25.88 -0.12
CA LEU A 398 20.12 26.45 0.33
C LEU A 398 19.07 26.44 -0.81
N PRO A 399 17.78 26.15 -0.52
CA PRO A 399 16.79 26.00 -1.58
C PRO A 399 16.63 27.23 -2.49
N LEU A 400 16.55 28.44 -1.93
CA LEU A 400 16.31 29.65 -2.71
C LEU A 400 17.47 29.98 -3.68
N PRO A 401 18.75 30.00 -3.25
CA PRO A 401 19.89 30.12 -4.17
C PRO A 401 19.91 29.05 -5.25
N VAL A 402 19.69 27.79 -4.90
CA VAL A 402 19.68 26.66 -5.86
C VAL A 402 18.59 26.84 -6.89
N VAL A 403 17.36 27.14 -6.48
CA VAL A 403 16.23 27.32 -7.40
C VAL A 403 16.46 28.51 -8.34
N ARG A 404 16.94 29.66 -7.83
CA ARG A 404 17.28 30.82 -8.67
C ARG A 404 18.37 30.50 -9.69
N TYR A 405 19.36 29.72 -9.29
CA TYR A 405 20.42 29.25 -10.19
C TYR A 405 19.84 28.34 -11.29
N LEU A 406 19.04 27.34 -10.93
CA LEU A 406 18.46 26.39 -11.90
C LEU A 406 17.47 27.06 -12.86
N GLU A 407 16.66 28.01 -12.37
CA GLU A 407 15.70 28.75 -13.18
C GLU A 407 16.39 29.63 -14.22
N LYS A 408 17.47 30.33 -13.84
CA LYS A 408 18.28 31.12 -14.78
C LYS A 408 18.92 30.27 -15.90
N ARG A 409 18.97 28.95 -15.73
CA ARG A 409 19.55 27.98 -16.67
C ARG A 409 18.50 27.12 -17.37
N GLU A 410 17.21 27.37 -17.14
CA GLU A 410 16.10 26.54 -17.65
C GLU A 410 16.24 25.05 -17.29
N ALA A 411 16.93 24.76 -16.17
CA ALA A 411 17.31 23.42 -15.73
C ALA A 411 16.57 22.99 -14.45
N VAL A 412 15.39 23.56 -14.19
CA VAL A 412 14.61 23.30 -12.97
C VAL A 412 14.17 21.82 -12.90
N LYS A 413 13.84 21.23 -14.05
CA LYS A 413 13.48 19.81 -14.16
C LYS A 413 14.73 18.94 -14.00
N ASP A 414 14.73 18.06 -13.00
CA ASP A 414 15.82 17.14 -12.64
C ASP A 414 17.16 17.81 -12.22
N GLY A 415 17.25 19.15 -12.26
CA GLY A 415 18.49 19.89 -11.99
C GLY A 415 18.94 19.87 -10.53
N VAL A 416 18.02 19.71 -9.58
CA VAL A 416 18.36 19.61 -8.14
C VAL A 416 19.22 18.37 -7.89
N GLN A 417 18.78 17.20 -8.36
CA GLN A 417 19.54 15.96 -8.20
C GLN A 417 20.86 16.02 -8.96
N MET A 418 20.84 16.52 -10.20
CA MET A 418 22.06 16.70 -11.01
C MET A 418 23.09 17.61 -10.33
N LEU A 419 22.65 18.70 -9.69
CA LEU A 419 23.53 19.59 -8.94
C LEU A 419 24.10 18.90 -7.70
N ILE A 420 23.26 18.20 -6.93
CA ILE A 420 23.71 17.44 -5.76
C ILE A 420 24.75 16.39 -6.16
N ASP A 421 24.50 15.62 -7.21
CA ASP A 421 25.39 14.57 -7.69
C ASP A 421 26.71 15.16 -8.19
N TYR A 422 26.65 16.24 -8.97
CA TYR A 422 27.82 16.99 -9.40
C TYR A 422 28.66 17.48 -8.22
N ARG A 423 28.04 18.09 -7.21
CA ARG A 423 28.72 18.65 -6.04
C ARG A 423 29.38 17.55 -5.19
N LYS A 424 28.72 16.40 -5.02
CA LYS A 424 29.31 15.22 -4.36
C LYS A 424 30.53 14.72 -5.13
N MET A 425 30.40 14.50 -6.43
CA MET A 425 31.53 14.06 -7.29
C MET A 425 32.69 15.07 -7.31
N LEU A 426 32.41 16.37 -7.20
CA LEU A 426 33.43 17.42 -7.12
C LEU A 426 34.25 17.32 -5.85
N ARG A 427 33.57 17.16 -4.71
CA ARG A 427 34.22 17.03 -3.40
C ARG A 427 34.98 15.72 -3.28
N ASP A 428 34.39 14.62 -3.72
CA ASP A 428 35.03 13.30 -3.71
C ASP A 428 36.28 13.26 -4.61
N ALA A 429 36.35 14.12 -5.64
CA ALA A 429 37.48 14.23 -6.54
C ALA A 429 38.58 15.16 -6.00
N GLU A 430 38.40 15.69 -4.79
CA GLU A 430 39.27 16.69 -4.14
C GLU A 430 39.55 17.91 -5.03
N MET A 431 38.61 18.24 -5.93
CA MET A 431 38.73 19.39 -6.82
C MET A 431 38.44 20.69 -6.07
N ALA A 432 39.09 21.78 -6.49
CA ALA A 432 38.90 23.08 -5.87
C ALA A 432 37.44 23.56 -5.98
N GLU A 433 36.83 23.88 -4.84
CA GLU A 433 35.47 24.43 -4.74
C GLU A 433 35.47 25.96 -4.90
N THR A 434 35.75 26.46 -6.11
CA THR A 434 35.60 27.88 -6.47
C THR A 434 34.15 28.23 -6.81
N GLU A 435 33.80 29.51 -6.91
CA GLU A 435 32.44 29.92 -7.27
C GLU A 435 31.98 29.32 -8.61
N GLU A 436 32.88 29.24 -9.60
CA GLU A 436 32.60 28.68 -10.92
C GLU A 436 32.40 27.16 -10.91
N THR A 437 33.07 26.44 -10.01
CA THR A 437 32.89 24.99 -9.84
C THR A 437 31.74 24.65 -8.90
N ARG A 438 31.32 25.56 -8.02
CA ARG A 438 30.08 25.40 -7.24
C ARG A 438 28.84 25.65 -8.09
N TRP A 439 28.89 26.67 -8.96
CA TRP A 439 27.75 27.15 -9.76
C TRP A 439 28.08 27.19 -11.26
N PRO A 440 28.25 26.02 -11.91
CA PRO A 440 28.68 25.96 -13.30
C PRO A 440 27.69 26.66 -14.25
N ARG A 441 28.18 27.32 -15.30
CA ARG A 441 27.30 27.95 -16.30
C ARG A 441 26.45 26.93 -17.05
N ASP A 442 27.03 25.77 -17.32
CA ASP A 442 26.40 24.61 -17.93
C ASP A 442 26.57 23.42 -16.98
N LEU A 443 25.53 23.16 -16.17
CA LEU A 443 25.54 22.12 -15.16
C LEU A 443 25.66 20.73 -15.79
N LEU A 444 24.99 20.49 -16.92
CA LEU A 444 25.05 19.21 -17.61
C LEU A 444 26.47 18.93 -18.12
N ALA A 445 27.09 19.90 -18.81
CA ALA A 445 28.45 19.74 -19.28
C ALA A 445 29.46 19.61 -18.14
N ALA A 446 29.26 20.31 -17.01
CA ALA A 446 30.10 20.18 -15.82
C ALA A 446 29.96 18.80 -15.16
N HIS A 447 28.72 18.33 -15.02
CA HIS A 447 28.41 16.99 -14.56
C HIS A 447 29.06 15.94 -15.46
N GLU A 448 28.89 16.01 -16.79
CA GLU A 448 29.52 15.08 -17.72
C GLU A 448 31.06 15.10 -17.66
N ARG A 449 31.68 16.28 -17.52
CA ARG A 449 33.14 16.39 -17.40
C ARG A 449 33.65 15.66 -16.17
N ILE A 450 32.99 15.84 -15.03
CA ILE A 450 33.43 15.18 -13.81
C ILE A 450 33.11 13.68 -13.85
N THR A 451 31.97 13.27 -14.40
CA THR A 451 31.67 11.84 -14.63
C THR A 451 32.74 11.20 -15.53
N LYS A 452 33.21 11.89 -16.58
CA LYS A 452 34.32 11.43 -17.43
C LYS A 452 35.67 11.39 -16.68
N PHE A 453 35.93 12.37 -15.81
CA PHE A 453 37.12 12.37 -14.95
C PHE A 453 37.13 11.15 -14.02
N TRP A 454 36.00 10.87 -13.35
CA TRP A 454 35.80 9.67 -12.54
C TRP A 454 35.95 8.38 -13.36
N ALA A 455 35.36 8.31 -14.55
CA ALA A 455 35.52 7.15 -15.45
C ALA A 455 36.99 6.90 -15.85
N ASN A 456 37.82 7.94 -15.91
CA ASN A 456 39.23 7.82 -16.27
C ASN A 456 40.15 7.52 -15.06
N HIS A 457 39.81 8.01 -13.86
CA HIS A 457 40.65 7.89 -12.65
C HIS A 457 40.61 6.48 -12.01
N PHE A 458 39.62 5.65 -12.36
CA PHE A 458 39.36 4.37 -11.66
C PHE A 458 39.85 3.09 -12.36
N LYS A 459 40.46 3.18 -13.55
CA LYS A 459 40.88 2.01 -14.36
C LYS A 459 41.83 1.00 -13.67
N ALA A 460 42.63 1.41 -12.68
CA ALA A 460 43.62 0.53 -12.04
C ALA A 460 43.15 -0.11 -10.72
N SER A 461 42.31 0.58 -9.93
CA SER A 461 41.75 0.06 -8.67
C SER A 461 40.58 -0.91 -8.90
N TYR A 462 39.84 -0.73 -10.00
CA TYR A 462 38.64 -1.50 -10.30
C TYR A 462 38.90 -2.96 -10.67
N GLN A 463 39.98 -3.28 -11.38
CA GLN A 463 40.26 -4.68 -11.74
C GLN A 463 40.46 -5.57 -10.49
N LEU A 464 41.12 -5.05 -9.45
CA LEU A 464 41.29 -5.75 -8.16
C LEU A 464 39.97 -5.85 -7.38
N GLY A 465 39.14 -4.81 -7.40
CA GLY A 465 37.82 -4.79 -6.76
C GLY A 465 36.80 -5.73 -7.42
N PHE A 466 36.76 -5.76 -8.75
CA PHE A 466 35.91 -6.68 -9.52
C PHE A 466 36.39 -8.12 -9.37
N THR A 467 37.70 -8.36 -9.43
CA THR A 467 38.26 -9.71 -9.21
C THR A 467 37.93 -10.21 -7.79
N SER A 468 38.09 -9.38 -6.77
CA SER A 468 37.78 -9.77 -5.39
C SER A 468 36.27 -10.00 -5.16
N THR A 469 35.42 -9.15 -5.72
CA THR A 469 33.95 -9.30 -5.68
C THR A 469 33.50 -10.55 -6.41
N PHE A 470 34.05 -10.80 -7.60
CA PHE A 470 33.78 -12.00 -8.38
C PHE A 470 34.21 -13.26 -7.61
N ILE A 471 35.42 -13.31 -7.07
CA ILE A 471 35.89 -14.45 -6.26
C ILE A 471 34.97 -14.68 -5.05
N ARG A 472 34.54 -13.59 -4.39
CA ARG A 472 33.69 -13.66 -3.20
C ARG A 472 32.30 -14.18 -3.48
N PHE A 473 31.70 -13.82 -4.62
CA PHE A 473 30.28 -14.09 -4.89
C PHE A 473 30.02 -15.09 -6.03
N ARG A 474 31.05 -15.63 -6.69
CA ARG A 474 30.89 -16.58 -7.81
C ARG A 474 29.99 -17.78 -7.51
N ASP A 475 29.95 -18.23 -6.26
CA ASP A 475 29.12 -19.38 -5.85
C ASP A 475 27.62 -19.05 -5.84
N LEU A 476 27.26 -17.78 -6.05
CA LEU A 476 25.89 -17.32 -6.22
C LEU A 476 25.42 -17.33 -7.69
N GLU A 477 26.32 -17.61 -8.66
CA GLU A 477 25.88 -17.84 -10.04
C GLU A 477 25.01 -19.10 -10.09
N TRP A 478 23.81 -18.99 -10.67
CA TRP A 478 22.81 -20.05 -10.62
C TRP A 478 21.91 -20.06 -11.86
N THR A 479 21.28 -21.20 -12.14
CA THR A 479 20.38 -21.38 -13.28
C THR A 479 19.26 -22.34 -12.91
N ASP A 480 18.03 -22.04 -13.34
CA ASP A 480 16.88 -22.94 -13.18
C ASP A 480 16.64 -23.81 -14.44
N GLY A 481 17.43 -23.59 -15.49
CA GLY A 481 17.35 -24.28 -16.78
C GLY A 481 16.86 -23.36 -17.90
N ASP A 482 16.10 -22.32 -17.57
CA ASP A 482 15.54 -21.33 -18.49
C ASP A 482 16.21 -19.96 -18.38
N LEU A 483 16.37 -19.47 -17.14
CA LEU A 483 17.06 -18.24 -16.78
C LEU A 483 18.31 -18.56 -15.97
N CYS A 484 19.31 -17.68 -16.06
CA CYS A 484 20.52 -17.76 -15.25
C CYS A 484 20.89 -16.39 -14.69
N ILE A 485 21.51 -16.39 -13.53
CA ILE A 485 22.06 -15.21 -12.87
C ILE A 485 23.58 -15.31 -12.82
N VAL A 486 24.26 -14.27 -13.28
CA VAL A 486 25.73 -14.23 -13.44
C VAL A 486 26.30 -12.93 -12.90
N LEU A 487 27.57 -12.94 -12.49
CA LEU A 487 28.27 -11.72 -12.07
C LEU A 487 29.02 -11.06 -13.24
N PRO A 488 29.08 -9.72 -13.29
CA PRO A 488 30.04 -9.04 -14.14
C PRO A 488 31.47 -9.43 -13.73
N ARG A 489 32.33 -9.61 -14.73
CA ARG A 489 33.74 -10.01 -14.55
C ARG A 489 34.64 -8.78 -14.50
N VAL A 490 34.30 -7.77 -15.29
CA VAL A 490 35.04 -6.51 -15.40
C VAL A 490 34.07 -5.32 -15.41
N GLU A 491 34.59 -4.12 -15.23
CA GLU A 491 33.79 -2.89 -15.23
C GLU A 491 33.08 -2.67 -16.55
N GLU A 492 33.75 -3.02 -17.66
CA GLU A 492 33.21 -2.92 -19.02
C GLU A 492 31.92 -3.73 -19.19
N ASP A 493 31.70 -4.78 -18.38
CA ASP A 493 30.46 -5.55 -18.38
C ASP A 493 29.30 -4.71 -17.83
N LEU A 494 29.50 -3.93 -16.75
CA LEU A 494 28.46 -3.02 -16.24
C LEU A 494 28.19 -1.87 -17.21
N VAL A 495 29.23 -1.32 -17.82
CA VAL A 495 29.12 -0.21 -18.78
C VAL A 495 28.39 -0.67 -20.04
N SER A 496 28.73 -1.85 -20.57
CA SER A 496 28.04 -2.44 -21.72
C SER A 496 26.59 -2.79 -21.39
N GLU A 497 26.34 -3.35 -20.21
CA GLU A 497 24.98 -3.68 -19.75
C GLU A 497 24.09 -2.44 -19.66
N GLY A 498 24.59 -1.38 -19.02
CA GLY A 498 23.85 -0.12 -18.90
C GLY A 498 23.57 0.55 -20.24
N LYS A 499 24.51 0.44 -21.18
CA LYS A 499 24.33 0.95 -22.55
C LYS A 499 23.25 0.17 -23.30
N VAL A 500 23.23 -1.16 -23.21
CA VAL A 500 22.24 -2.02 -23.88
C VAL A 500 20.86 -1.83 -23.27
N LEU A 501 20.76 -1.80 -21.93
CA LEU A 501 19.50 -1.66 -21.22
C LEU A 501 19.05 -0.20 -21.03
N ARG A 502 19.80 0.80 -21.51
CA ARG A 502 19.47 2.23 -21.39
C ARG A 502 19.19 2.69 -19.94
N HIS A 503 19.96 2.19 -18.98
CA HIS A 503 19.93 2.63 -17.59
C HIS A 503 21.32 2.66 -16.95
N CYS A 504 21.46 3.42 -15.85
CA CYS A 504 22.75 3.87 -15.32
C CYS A 504 23.52 2.82 -14.50
N VAL A 505 23.30 1.52 -14.71
CA VAL A 505 24.01 0.47 -13.96
C VAL A 505 25.54 0.49 -14.19
N GLY A 506 25.98 1.06 -15.31
CA GLY A 506 27.41 1.31 -15.59
C GLY A 506 28.12 2.20 -14.57
N THR A 507 27.37 2.96 -13.76
CA THR A 507 27.93 3.81 -12.69
C THR A 507 28.10 3.05 -11.36
N TYR A 508 27.68 1.79 -11.28
CA TYR A 508 27.56 1.05 -10.01
C TYR A 508 28.83 0.29 -9.64
N GLY A 509 29.93 0.45 -10.36
CA GLY A 509 31.12 -0.35 -10.11
C GLY A 509 31.74 -0.17 -8.72
N SER A 510 31.66 1.03 -8.12
CA SER A 510 32.10 1.26 -6.74
C SER A 510 31.21 0.53 -5.73
N ALA A 511 29.89 0.55 -5.94
CA ALA A 511 28.92 -0.20 -5.13
C ALA A 511 29.10 -1.72 -5.29
N HIS A 512 29.34 -2.17 -6.52
CA HIS A 512 29.64 -3.56 -6.85
C HIS A 512 30.84 -4.06 -6.05
N CYS A 513 31.92 -3.28 -6.02
CA CYS A 513 33.17 -3.60 -5.31
C CYS A 513 33.09 -3.48 -3.77
N SER A 514 32.07 -2.81 -3.21
CA SER A 514 31.99 -2.46 -1.78
C SER A 514 30.90 -3.22 -1.01
N GLY A 515 30.47 -4.38 -1.53
CA GLY A 515 29.50 -5.24 -0.86
C GLY A 515 28.04 -4.98 -1.23
N LYS A 516 27.79 -4.23 -2.31
CA LYS A 516 26.47 -4.14 -2.95
C LYS A 516 26.54 -4.70 -4.39
N PRO A 517 26.82 -6.00 -4.55
CA PRO A 517 27.04 -6.60 -5.87
C PRO A 517 25.82 -6.44 -6.77
N VAL A 518 26.14 -6.22 -8.04
CA VAL A 518 25.20 -6.24 -9.16
C VAL A 518 25.32 -7.59 -9.84
N PHE A 519 24.20 -8.21 -10.10
CA PHE A 519 24.05 -9.46 -10.84
C PHE A 519 23.28 -9.20 -12.13
N PHE A 520 23.59 -9.99 -13.16
CA PHE A 520 22.83 -9.99 -14.40
C PHE A 520 21.94 -11.22 -14.49
N VAL A 521 20.66 -11.01 -14.68
CA VAL A 521 19.70 -12.07 -15.02
C VAL A 521 19.63 -12.16 -16.53
N ARG A 522 19.74 -13.37 -17.07
CA ARG A 522 19.88 -13.67 -18.50
C ARG A 522 19.03 -14.87 -18.88
N HIS A 523 18.74 -15.02 -20.17
CA HIS A 523 18.25 -16.29 -20.72
C HIS A 523 19.39 -17.30 -20.83
N ARG A 524 19.21 -18.51 -20.30
CA ARG A 524 20.25 -19.55 -20.28
C ARG A 524 20.74 -19.97 -21.67
N ARG A 525 19.84 -19.91 -22.66
CA ARG A 525 20.12 -20.22 -24.08
C ARG A 525 20.96 -19.16 -24.79
N ARG A 526 20.94 -17.90 -24.30
CA ARG A 526 21.66 -16.75 -24.87
C ARG A 526 22.14 -15.82 -23.74
N PRO A 527 23.09 -16.28 -22.90
CA PRO A 527 23.55 -15.53 -21.73
C PRO A 527 24.29 -14.23 -22.09
N GLU A 528 24.76 -14.11 -23.33
CA GLU A 528 25.43 -12.93 -23.86
C GLU A 528 24.50 -11.72 -24.04
N ARG A 529 23.17 -11.92 -24.05
CA ARG A 529 22.18 -10.85 -24.27
C ARG A 529 21.69 -10.27 -22.95
N SER A 530 21.73 -8.94 -22.82
CA SER A 530 21.24 -8.22 -21.65
C SER A 530 19.74 -8.42 -21.47
N TYR A 531 19.30 -8.60 -20.22
CA TYR A 531 17.89 -8.84 -19.93
C TYR A 531 17.45 -8.07 -18.67
N TYR A 532 17.98 -8.40 -17.51
CA TYR A 532 17.72 -7.66 -16.26
C TYR A 532 18.97 -7.54 -15.39
N THR A 533 19.03 -6.50 -14.57
CA THR A 533 20.06 -6.28 -13.56
C THR A 533 19.45 -6.28 -12.17
N LEU A 534 20.03 -7.06 -11.26
CA LEU A 534 19.61 -7.21 -9.87
C LEU A 534 20.74 -6.70 -8.96
N GLN A 535 20.44 -5.80 -8.02
CA GLN A 535 21.42 -5.33 -7.04
C GLN A 535 21.02 -5.74 -5.63
N ILE A 536 21.95 -6.35 -4.91
CA ILE A 536 21.74 -6.83 -3.54
C ILE A 536 22.66 -6.09 -2.59
N ASN A 537 22.15 -5.70 -1.42
CA ASN A 537 22.97 -5.22 -0.31
C ASN A 537 23.43 -6.40 0.55
N MET A 538 24.74 -6.66 0.60
CA MET A 538 25.33 -7.74 1.39
C MET A 538 25.93 -7.26 2.73
N ASN A 539 25.84 -5.97 3.04
CA ASN A 539 26.46 -5.37 4.23
C ASN A 539 25.54 -5.37 5.46
N GLY A 540 24.29 -5.81 5.32
CA GLY A 540 23.31 -5.90 6.40
C GLY A 540 23.43 -7.16 7.27
N THR A 541 22.52 -7.31 8.23
CA THR A 541 22.35 -8.54 9.02
C THR A 541 21.79 -9.69 8.17
N ILE A 542 20.99 -9.36 7.15
CA ILE A 542 20.50 -10.24 6.08
C ILE A 542 20.75 -9.55 4.73
N PRO A 543 20.93 -10.31 3.63
CA PRO A 543 21.01 -9.74 2.30
C PRO A 543 19.64 -9.18 1.89
N LYS A 544 19.61 -8.03 1.20
CA LYS A 544 18.36 -7.38 0.78
C LYS A 544 18.45 -6.88 -0.66
N GLU A 545 17.42 -7.15 -1.47
CA GLU A 545 17.27 -6.53 -2.80
C GLU A 545 17.20 -5.00 -2.66
N ILE A 546 18.06 -4.32 -3.43
CA ILE A 546 18.03 -2.86 -3.59
C ILE A 546 17.14 -2.52 -4.78
N GLN A 547 17.36 -3.19 -5.91
CA GLN A 547 16.65 -2.94 -7.14
C GLN A 547 16.76 -4.11 -8.12
N LEU A 548 15.75 -4.24 -8.98
CA LEU A 548 15.76 -5.11 -10.14
C LEU A 548 15.13 -4.40 -11.33
N HIS A 549 15.93 -4.13 -12.36
CA HIS A 549 15.52 -3.36 -13.54
C HIS A 549 16.00 -3.99 -14.84
N GLY A 550 15.13 -3.96 -15.84
CA GLY A 550 15.40 -4.32 -17.23
C GLY A 550 15.48 -3.08 -18.12
N TYR A 551 15.12 -3.23 -19.39
CA TYR A 551 15.26 -2.16 -20.38
C TYR A 551 14.55 -0.85 -19.96
N GLY A 552 15.34 0.23 -19.88
CA GLY A 552 14.92 1.59 -19.61
C GLY A 552 14.38 1.86 -18.21
N ASN A 553 14.69 1.00 -17.22
CA ASN A 553 14.04 0.96 -15.90
C ASN A 553 12.52 0.78 -16.04
N GLU A 554 12.14 -0.25 -16.81
CA GLU A 554 10.75 -0.56 -17.12
C GLU A 554 10.05 0.54 -17.94
N ARG A 555 10.80 1.48 -18.53
CA ARG A 555 10.27 2.59 -19.33
C ARG A 555 10.82 2.64 -20.75
N HIS A 556 9.97 2.91 -21.74
CA HIS A 556 10.32 2.98 -23.16
C HIS A 556 9.69 4.20 -23.87
N GLY A 557 10.14 4.46 -25.11
CA GLY A 557 9.84 5.68 -25.88
C GLY A 557 10.96 6.73 -25.80
N ASP A 558 10.97 7.70 -26.73
CA ASP A 558 12.02 8.73 -26.85
C ASP A 558 12.19 9.60 -25.59
N HIS A 559 11.17 9.64 -24.72
CA HIS A 559 11.16 10.36 -23.45
C HIS A 559 10.83 9.46 -22.25
N LYS A 560 10.98 8.13 -22.36
CA LYS A 560 10.61 7.15 -21.31
C LYS A 560 9.15 7.27 -20.83
N GLN A 561 8.25 7.64 -21.74
CA GLN A 561 6.85 7.94 -21.43
C GLN A 561 5.96 6.70 -21.21
N TYR A 562 6.39 5.53 -21.66
CA TYR A 562 5.60 4.29 -21.53
C TYR A 562 6.24 3.37 -20.49
N ALA A 563 5.47 2.88 -19.52
CA ALA A 563 5.94 1.95 -18.49
C ALA A 563 5.44 0.52 -18.75
N HIS A 564 6.22 -0.49 -18.40
CA HIS A 564 5.82 -1.91 -18.44
C HIS A 564 6.19 -2.59 -17.12
N LYS A 565 5.47 -3.65 -16.74
CA LYS A 565 5.79 -4.39 -15.51
C LYS A 565 6.90 -5.42 -15.78
N ILE A 566 7.69 -5.72 -14.74
CA ILE A 566 8.64 -6.84 -14.78
C ILE A 566 7.84 -8.13 -14.96
N PRO A 567 8.17 -8.99 -15.95
CA PRO A 567 7.46 -10.24 -16.17
C PRO A 567 7.49 -11.13 -14.92
N ARG A 568 6.35 -11.75 -14.59
CA ARG A 568 6.19 -12.62 -13.41
C ARG A 568 7.29 -13.70 -13.35
N LYS A 569 7.63 -14.29 -14.49
CA LYS A 569 8.70 -15.30 -14.63
C LYS A 569 10.07 -14.81 -14.15
N VAL A 570 10.41 -13.54 -14.35
CA VAL A 570 11.69 -12.96 -13.89
C VAL A 570 11.67 -12.75 -12.39
N ARG A 571 10.53 -12.29 -11.85
CA ARG A 571 10.36 -12.11 -10.40
C ARG A 571 10.43 -13.44 -9.66
N GLU A 572 9.66 -14.43 -10.08
CA GLU A 572 9.68 -15.79 -9.52
C GLU A 572 11.06 -16.45 -9.61
N PHE A 573 11.85 -16.12 -10.64
CA PHE A 573 13.24 -16.59 -10.74
C PHE A 573 14.14 -15.96 -9.68
N CYS A 574 14.07 -14.63 -9.51
CA CYS A 574 14.85 -13.93 -8.49
C CYS A 574 14.45 -14.34 -7.07
N ASP A 575 13.15 -14.43 -6.77
CA ASP A 575 12.66 -14.83 -5.44
C ASP A 575 13.12 -16.26 -5.07
N ARG A 576 13.13 -17.19 -6.04
CA ARG A 576 13.66 -18.54 -5.85
C ARG A 576 15.17 -18.52 -5.65
N TRP A 577 15.91 -17.78 -6.45
CA TRP A 577 17.35 -17.62 -6.27
C TRP A 577 17.69 -17.04 -4.88
N GLU A 578 16.94 -16.04 -4.42
CA GLU A 578 17.13 -15.46 -3.09
C GLU A 578 16.89 -16.48 -1.96
N ARG A 579 15.83 -17.29 -2.08
CA ARG A 579 15.46 -18.29 -1.09
C ARG A 579 16.37 -19.52 -1.10
N GLU A 580 16.73 -20.02 -2.27
CA GLU A 580 17.40 -21.32 -2.45
C GLU A 580 18.93 -21.19 -2.52
N VAL A 581 19.44 -20.04 -2.92
CA VAL A 581 20.88 -19.81 -3.13
C VAL A 581 21.42 -18.73 -2.21
N LEU A 582 20.90 -17.50 -2.30
CA LEU A 582 21.44 -16.34 -1.59
C LEU A 582 21.37 -16.48 -0.07
N THR A 583 20.18 -16.81 0.45
CA THR A 583 19.93 -16.91 1.90
C THR A 583 20.74 -18.04 2.54
N PRO A 584 20.74 -19.27 2.01
CA PRO A 584 21.57 -20.36 2.55
C PRO A 584 23.07 -20.06 2.44
N TRP A 585 23.53 -19.51 1.31
CA TRP A 585 24.93 -19.14 1.12
C TRP A 585 25.38 -18.09 2.13
N PHE A 586 24.58 -17.04 2.34
CA PHE A 586 24.90 -15.96 3.29
C PHE A 586 24.95 -16.46 4.74
N ALA A 587 24.02 -17.34 5.13
CA ALA A 587 24.04 -17.98 6.44
C ALA A 587 25.31 -18.84 6.67
N ALA A 588 25.71 -19.61 5.66
CA ALA A 588 26.92 -20.43 5.72
C ALA A 588 28.19 -19.59 5.90
N GLN A 589 28.30 -18.45 5.19
CA GLN A 589 29.45 -17.54 5.30
C GLN A 589 29.61 -16.94 6.72
N ARG A 590 28.50 -16.67 7.43
CA ARG A 590 28.54 -16.18 8.81
C ARG A 590 28.93 -17.26 9.82
N THR A 591 28.42 -18.47 9.67
CA THR A 591 28.81 -19.60 10.54
C THR A 591 30.27 -20.03 10.35
N GLY A 592 30.85 -19.83 9.16
CA GLY A 592 32.27 -20.04 8.90
C GLY A 592 33.19 -18.98 9.52
N ALA A 593 32.71 -17.75 9.69
CA ALA A 593 33.44 -16.65 10.35
C ALA A 593 33.48 -16.78 11.88
N GLU A 594 32.53 -17.52 12.49
CA GLU A 594 32.42 -17.76 13.94
C GLU A 594 33.07 -19.09 14.38
N ARG A 595 34.33 -19.36 13.99
CA ARG A 595 35.13 -20.39 14.65
C ARG A 595 35.93 -19.78 15.83
N PRO A 596 35.74 -20.25 17.08
CA PRO A 596 36.46 -19.70 18.23
C PRO A 596 37.96 -19.99 18.17
N ALA A 597 38.76 -19.02 18.61
CA ALA A 597 40.20 -19.15 18.81
C ALA A 597 40.54 -20.42 19.59
N LYS A 598 41.42 -21.27 19.03
CA LYS A 598 41.94 -22.48 19.68
C LYS A 598 42.52 -22.11 21.06
N LYS A 599 41.93 -22.69 22.11
CA LYS A 599 42.50 -22.70 23.48
C LYS A 599 43.94 -23.23 23.42
N LYS A 600 44.90 -22.43 23.89
CA LYS A 600 46.26 -22.89 24.20
C LYS A 600 46.16 -24.00 25.27
N GLN A 601 46.47 -25.23 24.89
CA GLN A 601 46.79 -26.28 25.87
C GLN A 601 48.12 -25.92 26.53
N LYS A 602 48.09 -25.79 27.86
CA LYS A 602 49.28 -25.74 28.72
C LYS A 602 50.09 -27.02 28.48
N ALA A 603 51.32 -26.88 27.99
CA ALA A 603 52.33 -27.91 28.11
C ALA A 603 52.72 -28.05 29.59
N GLY A 604 52.36 -29.18 30.19
CA GLY A 604 52.94 -29.64 31.45
C GLY A 604 54.40 -30.04 31.20
N ARG A 605 55.26 -29.65 32.15
CA ARG A 605 56.72 -29.83 32.12
C ARG A 605 57.07 -30.96 33.08
N ILE A 606 57.51 -32.12 32.58
CA ILE A 606 58.24 -33.19 33.30
C ILE A 606 58.91 -34.03 32.17
N ALA A 607 60.20 -34.34 32.10
CA ALA A 607 61.39 -34.11 32.91
C ALA A 607 62.57 -33.84 31.97
#